data_AF-A0A8T1TGH1-F1
#
_entry.id   AF-A0A8T1TGH1-F1
#
_cell.length_a   1.000
_cell.length_b   1.000
_cell.length_c   1.000
_cell.angle_alpha   90.00
_cell.angle_beta   90.00
_cell.angle_gamma   90.00
#
_symmetry.space_group_name_H-M   'P 1'
#
loop_
_entity.id
_entity.type
_entity.pdbx_description
1 polymer ?
#
loop_
_entity_poly.entity_id
_entity_poly.type
_entity_poly.pdbx_seq_one_letter_code
_entity_poly.pdbx_strand_id
1 'polypeptide(L)'
;MLYGSEMWALTKREDQRLSVAERTMKQAMLGISISFGMRSRRIRERSRVRDIVVESRHNKMHWVGHVAWFMDNSWTAIIAEWYPREQKRPLGRPPRRWEDDIVKHFR
;
A
#
# COMPACT_ATOMS: atom_id res chain seq x y z
N MET A 1 -3.37 8.63 6.69
CA MET A 1 -3.02 7.19 6.80
C MET A 1 -2.08 6.72 5.69
N LEU A 2 -2.26 7.15 4.43
CA LEU A 2 -1.56 6.57 3.28
C LEU A 2 -0.07 6.94 3.11
N TYR A 3 0.35 8.09 3.65
CA TYR A 3 1.71 8.60 3.46
C TYR A 3 2.82 7.60 3.85
N GLY A 4 2.62 6.81 4.90
CA GLY A 4 3.59 5.80 5.34
C GLY A 4 3.53 4.47 4.58
N SER A 5 2.35 4.10 4.05
CA SER A 5 2.18 2.82 3.32
C SER A 5 2.84 2.81 1.94
N GLU A 6 3.19 3.97 1.41
CA GLU A 6 3.88 4.13 0.12
C GLU A 6 5.35 3.65 0.18
N MET A 7 5.99 3.79 1.35
CA MET A 7 7.42 3.52 1.53
C MET A 7 7.74 2.06 1.86
N TRP A 8 6.75 1.22 2.22
CA TRP A 8 6.98 -0.16 2.64
C TRP A 8 6.39 -1.19 1.66
N ALA A 9 6.80 -2.46 1.80
CA ALA A 9 6.22 -3.56 1.06
C ALA A 9 4.85 -3.91 1.65
N LEU A 10 3.77 -3.73 0.89
CA LEU A 10 2.43 -4.07 1.37
C LEU A 10 2.22 -5.57 1.29
N THR A 11 2.26 -6.28 2.42
CA THR A 11 1.83 -7.68 2.45
C THR A 11 0.31 -7.76 2.54
N LYS A 12 -0.22 -8.96 2.30
CA LYS A 12 -1.65 -9.23 2.39
C LYS A 12 -2.22 -8.89 3.78
N ARG A 13 -1.40 -8.99 4.82
CA ARG A 13 -1.80 -8.65 6.19
C ARG A 13 -1.97 -7.15 6.37
N GLU A 14 -1.08 -6.33 5.80
CA GLU A 14 -1.20 -4.87 5.83
C GLU A 14 -2.40 -4.42 4.98
N ASP A 15 -2.60 -5.00 3.79
CA ASP A 15 -3.79 -4.73 2.95
C ASP A 15 -5.10 -4.98 3.73
N GLN A 16 -5.15 -6.09 4.49
CA GLN A 16 -6.30 -6.41 5.34
C GLN A 16 -6.48 -5.40 6.48
N ARG A 17 -5.39 -5.00 7.16
CA ARG A 17 -5.44 -3.99 8.22
C ARG A 17 -5.93 -2.64 7.69
N LEU A 18 -5.44 -2.21 6.53
CA LEU A 18 -5.90 -0.99 5.87
C LEU A 18 -7.38 -1.08 5.51
N SER A 19 -7.83 -2.21 4.96
CA SER A 19 -9.25 -2.43 4.62
C SER A 19 -10.17 -2.40 5.85
N VAL A 20 -9.71 -2.93 6.98
CA VAL A 20 -10.46 -2.89 8.25
C VAL A 20 -10.52 -1.46 8.79
N ALA A 21 -9.40 -0.74 8.81
CA ALA A 21 -9.34 0.66 9.25
C ALA A 21 -10.22 1.57 8.38
N GLU A 22 -10.17 1.39 7.06
CA GLU A 22 -11.04 2.12 6.13
C GLU A 22 -12.53 1.83 6.42
N ARG A 23 -12.89 0.56 6.66
CA ARG A 23 -14.27 0.19 6.96
C ARG A 23 -14.76 0.84 8.26
N THR A 24 -13.97 0.82 9.33
CA THR A 24 -14.36 1.43 10.60
C THR A 24 -14.54 2.93 10.46
N MET A 25 -13.66 3.60 9.70
CA MET A 25 -13.81 5.02 9.36
C MET A 25 -15.08 5.31 8.57
N LYS A 26 -15.36 4.55 7.50
CA LYS A 26 -16.59 4.71 6.71
C LYS A 26 -17.84 4.51 7.55
N GLN A 27 -17.82 3.55 8.49
CA GLN A 27 -18.92 3.32 9.41
C GLN A 27 -19.11 4.51 10.36
N ALA A 28 -18.03 5.04 10.95
CA ALA A 28 -18.09 6.23 11.80
C ALA A 28 -18.63 7.45 11.04
N MET A 29 -18.15 7.70 9.81
CA MET A 29 -18.61 8.79 8.95
C MET A 29 -20.11 8.70 8.61
N LEU A 30 -20.64 7.49 8.48
CA LEU A 30 -22.06 7.25 8.15
C LEU A 30 -22.95 7.08 9.40
N GLY A 31 -22.40 7.19 10.61
CA GLY A 31 -23.15 6.95 11.85
C GLY A 31 -23.62 5.50 12.03
N ILE A 32 -22.93 4.55 11.40
CA ILE A 32 -23.31 3.13 11.39
C ILE A 32 -22.58 2.40 12.51
N SER A 33 -23.34 1.86 13.48
CA SER A 33 -22.77 0.91 14.43
C SER A 33 -22.46 -0.44 13.76
N ILE A 34 -21.43 -1.13 14.26
CA ILE A 34 -21.07 -2.49 13.86
C ILE A 34 -22.25 -3.45 14.08
N SER A 35 -23.08 -3.19 15.10
CA SER A 35 -24.24 -4.02 15.46
C SER A 35 -25.34 -4.07 14.38
N PHE A 36 -25.42 -3.07 13.50
CA PHE A 36 -26.39 -3.08 12.40
C PHE A 36 -26.13 -4.16 11.34
N GLY A 37 -24.99 -4.87 11.41
CA GLY A 37 -24.70 -6.00 10.52
C GLY A 37 -24.67 -5.62 9.04
N MET A 38 -24.44 -4.35 8.71
CA MET A 38 -24.45 -3.89 7.33
C MET A 38 -23.30 -4.50 6.53
N ARG A 39 -23.65 -5.05 5.35
CA ARG A 39 -22.67 -5.60 4.41
C ARG A 39 -21.72 -4.51 3.92
N SER A 40 -20.46 -4.85 3.76
CA SER A 40 -19.41 -3.93 3.29
C SER A 40 -19.73 -3.31 1.92
N ARG A 41 -20.44 -4.01 1.03
CA ARG A 41 -20.89 -3.46 -0.26
C ARG A 41 -21.78 -2.23 -0.09
N ARG A 42 -22.78 -2.29 0.80
CA ARG A 42 -23.68 -1.16 1.07
C ARG A 42 -22.95 0.04 1.67
N ILE A 43 -21.98 -0.22 2.56
CA ILE A 43 -21.13 0.84 3.13
C ILE A 43 -20.31 1.52 2.03
N ARG A 44 -19.73 0.75 1.11
CA ARG A 44 -18.98 1.27 -0.05
C ARG A 44 -19.85 2.13 -0.97
N GLU A 45 -21.01 1.63 -1.37
CA GLU A 45 -21.98 2.35 -2.22
C GLU A 45 -22.41 3.70 -1.61
N ARG A 46 -22.66 3.73 -0.30
CA ARG A 46 -23.10 4.93 0.39
C ARG A 46 -21.97 5.95 0.62
N SER A 47 -20.75 5.46 0.90
CA SER A 47 -19.59 6.34 1.13
C SER A 47 -19.05 6.99 -0.14
N ARG A 48 -19.15 6.32 -1.30
CA ARG A 48 -18.52 6.72 -2.58
C ARG A 48 -17.01 6.98 -2.52
N VAL A 49 -16.34 6.58 -1.44
CA VAL A 49 -14.90 6.74 -1.25
C VAL A 49 -14.17 5.59 -1.96
N ARG A 50 -13.12 5.93 -2.72
CA ARG A 50 -12.21 4.97 -3.37
C ARG A 50 -11.61 4.00 -2.36
N ASP A 51 -11.26 2.80 -2.84
CA ASP A 51 -10.64 1.78 -1.99
C ASP A 51 -9.23 2.21 -1.57
N ILE A 52 -8.97 2.16 -0.26
CA ILE A 52 -7.70 2.59 0.33
C ILE A 52 -6.49 1.81 -0.22
N VAL A 53 -6.66 0.52 -0.54
CA VAL A 53 -5.57 -0.33 -1.05
C VAL A 53 -5.23 0.06 -2.48
N VAL A 54 -6.25 0.42 -3.27
CA VAL A 54 -6.06 0.92 -4.64
C VAL A 54 -5.34 2.26 -4.62
N GLU A 55 -5.80 3.18 -3.77
CA GLU A 55 -5.18 4.51 -3.63
C GLU A 55 -3.73 4.40 -3.12
N SER A 56 -3.47 3.53 -2.14
CA SER A 56 -2.11 3.31 -1.63
C SER A 56 -1.15 2.84 -2.73
N ARG A 57 -1.61 1.96 -3.62
CA ARG A 57 -0.80 1.46 -4.74
C ARG A 57 -0.61 2.53 -5.81
N HIS A 58 -1.66 3.31 -6.08
CA HIS A 58 -1.60 4.44 -7.00
C HIS A 58 -0.57 5.48 -6.53
N ASN A 59 -0.64 5.90 -5.27
CA ASN A 59 0.33 6.83 -4.70
C ASN A 59 1.75 6.26 -4.73
N LYS A 60 1.91 4.96 -4.44
CA LYS A 60 3.21 4.30 -4.54
C LYS A 60 3.78 4.40 -5.96
N MET A 61 2.98 4.20 -7.00
CA MET A 61 3.43 4.36 -8.39
C MET A 61 3.72 5.83 -8.75
N HIS A 62 2.91 6.77 -8.24
CA HIS A 62 3.20 8.20 -8.38
C HIS A 62 4.53 8.57 -7.75
N TRP A 63 4.83 8.05 -6.57
CA TRP A 63 6.12 8.25 -5.91
C TRP A 63 7.27 7.65 -6.71
N VAL A 64 7.12 6.41 -7.22
CA VAL A 64 8.12 5.77 -8.09
C VAL A 64 8.38 6.60 -9.34
N GLY A 65 7.32 7.07 -10.01
CA GLY A 65 7.43 7.94 -11.18
C GLY A 65 8.09 9.27 -10.84
N HIS A 66 7.75 9.87 -9.70
CA HIS A 66 8.39 11.10 -9.22
C HIS A 66 9.88 10.89 -8.96
N VAL A 67 10.28 9.82 -8.27
CA VAL A 67 11.69 9.50 -8.02
C VAL A 67 12.46 9.21 -9.31
N ALA A 68 11.85 8.46 -10.24
CA ALA A 68 12.43 8.15 -11.54
C ALA A 68 12.58 9.40 -12.42
N TRP A 69 11.65 10.35 -12.34
CA TRP A 69 11.68 11.57 -13.15
C TRP A 69 12.75 12.55 -12.69
N PHE A 70 13.07 12.57 -11.40
CA PHE A 70 14.03 13.54 -10.88
C PHE A 70 15.49 13.17 -11.17
N MET A 71 15.88 11.91 -11.46
CA MET A 71 17.28 11.52 -11.23
C MET A 71 17.88 10.40 -12.08
N ASP A 72 18.96 10.78 -12.75
CA ASP A 72 20.11 9.93 -13.03
C ASP A 72 21.10 9.82 -11.83
N ASN A 73 20.87 10.47 -10.66
CA ASN A 73 21.83 10.38 -9.54
C ASN A 73 21.38 10.87 -8.12
N SER A 74 20.13 10.72 -7.66
CA SER A 74 19.79 11.16 -6.28
C SER A 74 20.08 10.10 -5.27
N TRP A 75 20.37 10.57 -4.06
CA TRP A 75 20.18 9.83 -2.82
C TRP A 75 18.85 9.07 -2.77
N THR A 76 17.74 9.63 -3.25
CA THR A 76 16.42 8.97 -3.24
C THR A 76 16.38 7.74 -4.15
N ALA A 77 16.97 7.83 -5.35
CA ALA A 77 17.06 6.72 -6.31
C ALA A 77 18.06 5.67 -5.81
N ILE A 78 19.21 6.10 -5.29
CA ILE A 78 20.22 5.22 -4.70
C ILE A 78 19.63 4.45 -3.51
N ILE A 79 18.95 5.13 -2.58
CA ILE A 79 18.30 4.50 -1.41
C ILE A 79 17.18 3.56 -1.85
N ALA A 80 16.42 3.91 -2.89
CA ALA A 80 15.35 3.04 -3.41
C ALA A 80 15.89 1.75 -4.02
N GLU A 81 17.02 1.81 -4.75
CA GLU A 81 17.70 0.64 -5.33
C GLU A 81 18.60 -0.10 -4.31
N TRP A 82 18.93 0.57 -3.19
CA TRP A 82 19.88 0.04 -2.21
C TRP A 82 19.35 -1.22 -1.54
N TYR A 83 20.06 -2.32 -1.74
CA TYR A 83 19.83 -3.59 -1.07
C TYR A 83 21.18 -4.21 -0.66
N PRO A 84 21.33 -4.77 0.54
CA PRO A 84 22.55 -5.46 0.95
C PRO A 84 22.71 -6.77 0.16
N ARG A 85 23.37 -6.69 -1.01
CA ARG A 85 23.60 -7.81 -1.94
C ARG A 85 24.59 -8.85 -1.39
N GLU A 86 25.39 -8.49 -0.39
CA GLU A 86 26.43 -9.33 0.20
C GLU A 86 25.91 -10.31 1.27
N GLN A 87 24.66 -10.18 1.72
CA GLN A 87 24.11 -11.11 2.71
C GLN A 87 23.72 -12.46 2.09
N LYS A 88 24.07 -13.55 2.76
CA LYS A 88 23.59 -14.89 2.41
C LYS A 88 22.06 -14.90 2.49
N ARG A 89 21.41 -15.26 1.38
CA ARG A 89 19.95 -15.36 1.30
C ARG A 89 19.44 -16.35 2.36
N PRO A 90 18.39 -15.99 3.14
CA PRO A 90 17.82 -16.92 4.10
C PRO A 90 17.23 -18.15 3.39
N LEU A 91 17.29 -19.31 4.05
CA LEU A 91 16.61 -20.52 3.61
C LEU A 91 15.10 -20.28 3.59
N GLY A 92 14.45 -20.61 2.47
CA GLY A 92 13.00 -20.46 2.28
C GLY A 92 12.58 -19.28 1.39
N ARG A 93 11.34 -18.80 1.59
CA ARG A 93 10.78 -17.68 0.81
C ARG A 93 11.41 -16.36 1.26
N PRO A 94 11.99 -15.56 0.34
CA PRO A 94 12.48 -14.24 0.68
C PRO A 94 11.37 -13.36 1.25
N PRO A 95 11.70 -12.43 2.17
CA PRO A 95 10.76 -11.40 2.58
C PRO A 95 10.34 -10.58 1.36
N ARG A 96 9.08 -10.14 1.35
CA ARG A 96 8.56 -9.27 0.29
C ARG A 96 9.31 -7.96 0.35
N ARG A 97 9.88 -7.55 -0.78
CA ARG A 97 10.59 -6.29 -0.93
C ARG A 97 9.63 -5.19 -1.34
N TRP A 98 10.03 -3.95 -1.09
CA TRP A 98 9.26 -2.79 -1.54
C TRP A 98 9.13 -2.75 -3.07
N GLU A 99 10.21 -3.11 -3.78
CA GLU A 99 10.28 -3.22 -5.25
C GLU A 99 9.36 -4.28 -5.84
N ASP A 100 9.04 -5.35 -5.10
CA ASP A 100 8.20 -6.45 -5.60
C ASP A 100 6.81 -5.95 -6.05
N ASP A 101 6.32 -4.88 -5.44
CA ASP A 101 5.05 -4.24 -5.81
C ASP A 101 5.13 -3.49 -7.14
N ILE A 102 6.31 -2.97 -7.47
CA ILE A 102 6.61 -2.26 -8.72
C ILE A 102 6.74 -3.27 -9.84
N VAL A 103 7.56 -4.31 -9.63
CA VAL A 103 7.74 -5.40 -10.59
C VAL A 103 6.41 -6.07 -10.91
N LYS A 104 5.54 -6.27 -9.91
CA LYS A 104 4.20 -6.84 -10.11
C LYS A 104 3.26 -5.91 -10.90
N HIS A 105 3.47 -4.60 -10.86
CA HIS A 105 2.64 -3.63 -11.58
C HIS A 105 2.97 -3.59 -13.08
N PHE A 106 4.24 -3.75 -13.43
CA PHE A 106 4.73 -3.68 -14.82
C PHE A 106 4.80 -5.04 -15.54
N ARG A 107 4.44 -6.14 -14.86
CA ARG A 107 4.45 -7.50 -15.40
C ARG A 107 3.04 -8.01 -15.64
#